data_AF-A0AAD7H2Q4-F1
#
_entry.id   AF-A0AAD7H2Q4-F1
#
_cell.length_a   1.000
_cell.length_b   1.000
_cell.length_c   1.000
_cell.angle_alpha   90.00
_cell.angle_beta   90.00
_cell.angle_gamma   90.00
#
_symmetry.space_group_name_H-M   'P 1'
#
loop_
_entity.id
_entity.type
_entity.pdbx_description
1 polymer ?
#
loop_
_entity_poly.entity_id
_entity_poly.type
_entity_poly.pdbx_seq_one_letter_code
_entity_poly.pdbx_strand_id
1 'polypeptide(L)'
;FASVHDVFKRNEEQLNAGQDGVEISRTLMRQMVNSMSTKLEIGSPMASLYLLGNPDHYKSHTYVNFAWRSYVAYHATSKPARNAIQCVSDFDDLLTIRNHNGSFVACSIVDNYRYRPVAYETVTLYEWVQSSDIKARTKGEKADFLSWLETNDALLLEKKGRRRNYRIIRHSFLPEHLAMYKSHSVHCDFRKLGATIPNFLGGALPRSDKGDRDYYCMSM
;
A
#
# COMPACT_ATOMS: atom_id res chain seq x y z
N PHE A 1 15.96 26.01 -12.80
CA PHE A 1 14.96 26.97 -12.25
C PHE A 1 15.42 28.43 -12.14
N ALA A 2 16.71 28.74 -11.92
CA ALA A 2 17.18 30.14 -11.92
C ALA A 2 16.87 30.88 -13.24
N SER A 3 16.88 30.16 -14.36
CA SER A 3 16.44 30.60 -15.69
C SER A 3 15.03 31.18 -15.74
N VAL A 4 14.06 30.49 -15.14
CA VAL A 4 12.65 30.93 -15.09
C VAL A 4 12.52 32.22 -14.28
N HIS A 5 13.23 32.28 -13.16
CA HIS A 5 13.27 33.46 -12.30
C HIS A 5 13.93 34.67 -12.98
N ASP A 6 14.99 34.45 -13.76
CA ASP A 6 15.65 35.51 -14.55
C ASP A 6 14.73 36.06 -15.65
N VAL A 7 13.98 35.19 -16.34
CA VAL A 7 12.99 35.59 -17.35
C VAL A 7 11.83 36.34 -16.69
N PHE A 8 11.39 35.91 -15.50
CA PHE A 8 10.33 36.59 -14.76
C PHE A 8 10.74 38.02 -14.36
N LYS A 9 11.93 38.18 -13.76
CA LYS A 9 12.46 39.50 -13.37
C LYS A 9 12.62 40.46 -14.55
N ARG A 10 12.99 39.96 -15.73
CA ARG A 10 13.13 40.79 -16.95
C ARG A 10 11.81 41.32 -17.49
N ASN A 11 10.68 40.67 -17.20
CA ASN A 11 9.36 41.05 -17.70
C ASN A 11 8.46 41.65 -16.62
N GLU A 12 8.99 41.94 -15.43
CA GLU A 12 8.23 42.44 -14.26
C GLU A 12 7.57 43.80 -14.53
N GLU A 13 8.24 44.69 -15.27
CA GLU A 13 7.68 45.98 -15.68
C GLU A 13 6.52 45.82 -16.68
N GLN A 14 6.60 44.83 -17.58
CA GLN A 14 5.55 44.55 -18.56
C GLN A 14 4.32 43.90 -17.93
N LEU A 15 4.49 43.14 -16.84
CA LEU A 15 3.39 42.58 -16.05
C LEU A 15 2.61 43.66 -15.27
N ASN A 16 3.29 44.76 -14.91
CA ASN A 16 2.71 45.88 -14.17
C ASN A 16 2.07 46.95 -15.10
N ALA A 17 2.40 46.94 -16.39
CA ALA A 17 1.74 47.76 -17.38
C ALA A 17 0.40 47.09 -17.76
N GLY A 18 -0.74 47.68 -17.39
CA GLY A 18 -2.10 47.12 -17.50
C GLY A 18 -2.65 46.88 -18.91
N GLN A 19 -1.85 46.32 -19.82
CA GLN A 19 -2.26 45.78 -21.11
C GLN A 19 -2.93 44.39 -20.96
N ASP A 20 -3.45 43.85 -22.06
CA ASP A 20 -4.18 42.59 -22.12
C ASP A 20 -3.37 41.42 -21.53
N GLY A 21 -3.64 41.12 -20.26
CA GLY A 21 -2.79 40.25 -19.44
C GLY A 21 -2.65 38.82 -19.96
N VAL A 22 -3.57 38.39 -20.83
CA VAL A 22 -3.54 37.05 -21.44
C VAL A 22 -2.39 36.93 -22.45
N GLU A 23 -2.16 37.94 -23.27
CA GLU A 23 -1.14 37.89 -24.33
C GLU A 23 0.27 38.04 -23.75
N ILE A 24 0.41 38.86 -22.70
CA ILE A 24 1.63 38.99 -21.90
C ILE A 24 1.97 37.67 -21.21
N SER A 25 0.97 37.04 -20.57
CA SER A 25 1.17 35.74 -19.90
C SER A 25 1.61 34.65 -20.88
N ARG A 26 1.02 34.60 -22.09
CA ARG A 26 1.45 33.66 -23.15
C ARG A 26 2.88 33.91 -23.59
N THR A 27 3.25 35.19 -23.75
CA THR A 27 4.61 35.57 -24.16
C THR A 27 5.63 35.22 -23.08
N LEU A 28 5.32 35.49 -21.81
CA LEU A 28 6.12 35.14 -20.65
C LEU A 28 6.36 33.62 -20.57
N MET A 29 5.29 32.82 -20.68
CA MET A 29 5.39 31.36 -20.68
C MET A 29 6.26 30.85 -21.83
N ARG A 30 6.10 31.40 -23.05
CA ARG A 30 6.94 31.04 -24.21
C ARG A 30 8.42 31.32 -23.94
N GLN A 31 8.74 32.47 -23.36
CA GLN A 31 10.12 32.84 -23.04
C GLN A 31 10.73 31.94 -21.97
N MET A 32 9.96 31.57 -20.93
CA MET A 32 10.40 30.64 -19.90
C MET A 32 10.70 29.26 -20.49
N VAL A 33 9.80 28.71 -21.31
CA VAL A 33 9.98 27.40 -21.97
C VAL A 33 11.19 27.42 -22.90
N ASN A 34 11.36 28.46 -23.71
CA ASN A 34 12.52 28.59 -24.59
C ASN A 34 13.83 28.72 -23.81
N SER A 35 13.85 29.46 -22.69
CA SER A 35 15.05 29.57 -21.85
C SER A 35 15.41 28.27 -21.12
N MET A 36 14.45 27.42 -20.81
CA MET A 36 14.73 26.10 -20.22
C MET A 36 15.30 25.14 -21.26
N SER A 37 14.76 25.19 -22.48
CA SER A 37 15.21 24.34 -23.59
C SER A 37 16.66 24.65 -24.01
N THR A 38 17.10 25.90 -23.97
CA THR A 38 18.48 26.28 -24.32
C THR A 38 19.51 25.88 -23.27
N LYS A 39 19.09 25.70 -22.01
CA LYS A 39 19.96 25.26 -20.91
C LYS A 39 19.98 23.75 -20.69
N LEU A 40 19.30 22.97 -21.55
CA LEU A 40 19.15 21.52 -21.45
C LEU A 40 18.61 21.03 -20.10
N GLU A 41 17.91 21.89 -19.33
CA GLU A 41 17.36 21.50 -18.02
C GLU A 41 16.18 20.53 -18.21
N ILE A 42 15.22 20.90 -19.07
CA ILE A 42 14.03 20.12 -19.41
C ILE A 42 13.67 20.44 -20.87
N GLY A 43 13.31 19.42 -21.65
CA GLY A 43 12.86 19.61 -23.03
C GLY A 43 11.57 20.44 -23.09
N SER A 44 11.44 21.33 -24.09
CA SER A 44 10.26 22.17 -24.30
C SER A 44 8.91 21.40 -24.20
N PRO A 45 8.75 20.20 -24.80
CA PRO A 45 7.52 19.41 -24.65
C PRO A 45 7.21 19.00 -23.20
N MET A 46 8.25 18.67 -22.43
CA MET A 46 8.10 18.23 -21.04
C MET A 46 7.79 19.40 -20.09
N ALA A 47 8.38 20.57 -20.34
CA ALA A 47 8.01 21.80 -19.64
C ALA A 47 6.54 22.19 -19.90
N SER A 48 6.08 22.09 -21.15
CA SER A 48 4.67 22.32 -21.49
C SER A 48 3.72 21.32 -20.84
N LEU A 49 4.12 20.04 -20.72
CA LEU A 49 3.37 19.02 -19.98
C LEU A 49 3.14 19.41 -18.51
N TYR A 50 4.18 19.86 -17.81
CA TYR A 50 4.07 20.31 -16.42
C TYR A 50 3.22 21.60 -16.28
N LEU A 51 3.38 22.55 -17.20
CA LEU A 51 2.56 23.78 -17.20
C LEU A 51 1.06 23.50 -17.40
N LEU A 52 0.73 22.42 -18.11
CA LEU A 52 -0.64 21.93 -18.29
C LEU A 52 -1.14 21.07 -17.11
N GLY A 53 -0.32 20.86 -16.08
CA GLY A 53 -0.67 20.05 -14.91
C GLY A 53 -0.68 18.54 -15.17
N ASN A 54 -0.07 18.08 -16.26
CA ASN A 54 -0.01 16.64 -16.54
C ASN A 54 1.02 15.96 -15.63
N PRO A 55 0.72 14.75 -15.11
CA PRO A 55 1.66 13.98 -14.32
C PRO A 55 2.82 13.47 -15.20
N ASP A 56 4.00 13.35 -14.59
CA ASP A 56 5.22 12.85 -15.23
C ASP A 56 5.16 11.34 -15.57
N HIS A 57 4.30 10.60 -14.88
CA HIS A 57 4.19 9.15 -15.02
C HIS A 57 2.78 8.73 -15.41
N TYR A 58 2.64 8.18 -16.62
CA TYR A 58 1.46 7.42 -17.03
C TYR A 58 1.63 5.97 -16.59
N LYS A 59 0.95 5.57 -15.52
CA LYS A 59 0.81 4.15 -15.17
C LYS A 59 -0.66 3.78 -15.16
N SER A 60 -1.03 2.80 -15.98
CA SER A 60 -2.38 2.22 -15.93
C SER A 60 -2.62 1.51 -14.61
N HIS A 61 -1.57 0.89 -14.05
CA HIS A 61 -1.66 0.01 -12.88
C HIS A 61 -0.59 0.36 -11.84
N THR A 62 -0.89 0.04 -10.58
CA THR A 62 0.04 0.12 -9.46
C THR A 62 0.50 -1.27 -9.04
N TYR A 63 1.76 -1.41 -8.65
CA TYR A 63 2.30 -2.69 -8.22
C TYR A 63 2.43 -2.73 -6.70
N VAL A 64 2.11 -3.87 -6.10
CA VAL A 64 2.32 -4.16 -4.67
C VAL A 64 3.18 -5.39 -4.54
N ASN A 65 4.20 -5.32 -3.70
CA ASN A 65 5.12 -6.44 -3.49
C ASN A 65 4.41 -7.61 -2.79
N PHE A 66 4.53 -8.80 -3.36
CA PHE A 66 3.93 -10.02 -2.86
C PHE A 66 5.00 -11.11 -2.66
N ALA A 67 5.45 -11.28 -1.42
CA ALA A 67 6.39 -12.33 -1.02
C ALA A 67 5.66 -13.67 -0.90
N TRP A 68 5.36 -14.31 -2.04
CA TRP A 68 4.49 -15.49 -2.10
C TRP A 68 5.03 -16.70 -1.34
N ARG A 69 6.36 -16.87 -1.30
CA ARG A 69 7.00 -17.99 -0.60
C ARG A 69 6.76 -18.00 0.91
N SER A 70 6.63 -16.83 1.55
CA SER A 70 6.31 -16.74 2.98
C SER A 70 4.95 -17.41 3.29
N TYR A 71 3.96 -17.21 2.43
CA TYR A 71 2.64 -17.83 2.57
C TYR A 71 2.66 -19.34 2.34
N VAL A 72 3.40 -19.79 1.33
CA VAL A 72 3.58 -21.23 1.06
C VAL A 72 4.33 -21.91 2.19
N ALA A 73 5.39 -21.29 2.71
CA ALA A 73 6.18 -21.81 3.81
C ALA A 73 5.36 -22.00 5.08
N TYR A 74 4.51 -21.03 5.39
CA TYR A 74 3.56 -21.14 6.49
C TYR A 74 2.61 -22.33 6.29
N HIS A 75 1.99 -22.46 5.11
CA HIS A 75 1.06 -23.54 4.85
C HIS A 75 1.77 -24.92 4.90
N ALA A 76 3.03 -25.00 4.44
CA ALA A 76 3.84 -26.23 4.49
C ALA A 76 4.10 -26.67 5.95
N THR A 77 4.40 -25.70 6.82
CA THR A 77 4.66 -25.96 8.24
C THR A 77 3.38 -26.34 9.00
N SER A 78 2.22 -25.82 8.58
CA SER A 78 0.93 -26.06 9.24
C SER A 78 0.32 -27.44 8.98
N LYS A 79 0.65 -28.10 7.86
CA LYS A 79 0.13 -29.42 7.50
C LYS A 79 1.26 -30.45 7.51
N PRO A 80 1.35 -31.32 8.53
CA PRO A 80 2.36 -32.39 8.57
C PRO A 80 1.92 -33.54 7.64
N ALA A 81 2.00 -33.34 6.32
CA ALA A 81 1.85 -34.42 5.34
C ALA A 81 3.25 -34.94 4.91
N ARG A 82 3.29 -36.24 4.59
CA ARG A 82 4.44 -37.18 4.69
C ARG A 82 5.71 -36.87 3.91
N ASN A 83 5.76 -35.81 3.11
CA ASN A 83 6.95 -35.39 2.39
C ASN A 83 7.22 -33.95 2.80
N ALA A 84 8.05 -33.75 3.83
CA ALA A 84 8.56 -32.43 4.17
C ALA A 84 9.20 -31.86 2.90
N ILE A 85 8.54 -30.86 2.30
CA ILE A 85 8.99 -30.22 1.07
C ILE A 85 10.36 -29.60 1.41
N GLN A 86 11.42 -30.29 0.99
CA GLN A 86 12.81 -29.90 1.19
C GLN A 86 13.11 -28.53 0.53
N CYS A 87 12.19 -28.04 -0.32
CA CYS A 87 12.29 -26.77 -1.04
C CYS A 87 11.94 -25.52 -0.21
N VAL A 88 11.50 -25.67 1.04
CA VAL A 88 11.09 -24.54 1.91
C VAL A 88 12.19 -24.17 2.94
N SER A 89 13.23 -25.00 3.10
CA SER A 89 14.26 -24.82 4.13
C SER A 89 15.10 -23.55 3.99
N ASP A 90 15.16 -22.96 2.80
CA ASP A 90 16.12 -21.89 2.48
C ASP A 90 15.48 -20.49 2.43
N PHE A 91 14.23 -20.33 2.89
CA PHE A 91 13.60 -19.02 2.94
C PHE A 91 13.63 -18.45 4.36
N ASP A 92 14.57 -17.53 4.59
CA ASP A 92 14.57 -16.63 5.75
C ASP A 92 13.35 -15.70 5.62
N ASP A 93 12.27 -16.02 6.34
CA ASP A 93 11.08 -15.18 6.35
C ASP A 93 11.46 -13.80 6.91
N LEU A 94 11.24 -12.73 6.14
CA LEU A 94 11.65 -11.39 6.51
C LEU A 94 10.71 -10.85 7.60
N LEU A 95 11.03 -11.15 8.85
CA LEU A 95 10.28 -10.68 10.01
C LEU A 95 10.62 -9.21 10.29
N THR A 96 9.59 -8.37 10.31
CA THR A 96 9.76 -6.98 10.78
C THR A 96 9.62 -6.96 12.30
N ILE A 97 10.70 -6.66 13.02
CA ILE A 97 10.63 -6.49 14.47
C ILE A 97 10.03 -5.11 14.76
N ARG A 98 8.91 -5.07 15.50
CA ARG A 98 8.33 -3.82 16.01
C ARG A 98 8.43 -3.78 17.53
N ASN A 99 8.74 -2.60 18.05
CA ASN A 99 8.63 -2.32 19.47
C ASN A 99 7.20 -1.88 19.79
N HIS A 100 6.52 -2.62 20.67
CA HIS A 100 5.22 -2.25 21.19
C HIS A 100 5.30 -2.15 22.72
N ASN A 101 5.31 -0.92 23.25
CA ASN A 101 5.36 -0.64 24.69
C ASN A 101 6.52 -1.34 25.43
N GLY A 102 7.70 -1.46 24.81
CA GLY A 102 8.89 -2.07 25.43
C GLY A 102 9.05 -3.56 25.19
N SER A 103 8.07 -4.24 24.56
CA SER A 103 8.25 -5.59 24.04
C SER A 103 8.53 -5.58 22.55
N PHE A 104 9.47 -6.42 22.11
CA PHE A 104 9.76 -6.62 20.69
C PHE A 104 8.90 -7.75 20.17
N VAL A 105 8.06 -7.46 19.18
CA VAL A 105 7.19 -8.45 18.53
C VAL A 105 7.59 -8.55 17.07
N ALA A 106 7.93 -9.76 16.64
CA ALA A 106 8.13 -10.06 15.23
C ALA A 106 6.77 -9.99 14.52
N CYS A 107 6.72 -9.23 13.42
CA CYS A 107 5.55 -9.12 12.56
C CYS A 107 5.86 -9.80 11.23
N SER A 108 5.17 -10.90 10.93
CA SER A 108 5.16 -11.46 9.58
C SER A 108 4.04 -10.82 8.75
N ILE A 109 4.28 -10.68 7.44
CA ILE A 109 3.23 -10.27 6.50
C ILE A 109 2.11 -11.31 6.41
N VAL A 110 2.45 -12.59 6.66
CA VAL A 110 1.52 -13.71 6.63
C VAL A 110 0.49 -13.61 7.75
N ASP A 111 0.91 -13.14 8.94
CA ASP A 111 0.03 -12.95 10.09
C ASP A 111 -1.08 -11.95 9.82
N ASN A 112 -0.82 -10.92 8.99
CA ASN A 112 -1.83 -9.94 8.61
C ASN A 112 -3.01 -10.60 7.88
N TYR A 113 -2.74 -11.54 6.97
CA TYR A 113 -3.79 -12.24 6.24
C TYR A 113 -4.43 -13.35 7.08
N ARG A 114 -3.61 -14.08 7.86
CA ARG A 114 -4.07 -15.15 8.76
C ARG A 114 -5.09 -14.64 9.77
N TYR A 115 -4.77 -13.53 10.42
CA TYR A 115 -5.59 -12.94 11.48
C TYR A 115 -6.41 -11.75 10.97
N ARG A 116 -6.75 -11.74 9.68
CA ARG A 116 -7.54 -10.67 9.06
C ARG A 116 -8.90 -10.50 9.77
N PRO A 117 -9.49 -9.29 9.71
CA PRO A 117 -10.80 -9.06 10.31
C PRO A 117 -11.89 -9.98 9.76
N VAL A 118 -12.86 -10.32 10.61
CA VAL A 118 -14.03 -11.15 10.25
C VAL A 118 -14.80 -10.58 9.05
N ALA A 119 -14.81 -9.26 8.88
CA ALA A 119 -15.46 -8.63 7.72
C ALA A 119 -14.83 -9.01 6.37
N TYR A 120 -13.59 -9.50 6.37
CA TYR A 120 -12.82 -9.87 5.19
C TYR A 120 -12.45 -11.36 5.19
N GLU A 121 -13.18 -12.19 5.93
CA GLU A 121 -12.93 -13.63 6.01
C GLU A 121 -13.06 -14.29 4.63
N THR A 122 -14.01 -13.84 3.81
CA THR A 122 -14.25 -14.37 2.46
C THR A 122 -13.24 -13.90 1.41
N VAL A 123 -12.36 -12.95 1.75
CA VAL A 123 -11.43 -12.35 0.79
C VAL A 123 -10.26 -13.30 0.54
N THR A 124 -10.00 -13.58 -0.74
CA THR A 124 -8.86 -14.43 -1.14
C THR A 124 -7.53 -13.73 -0.86
N LEU A 125 -6.43 -14.50 -0.81
CA LEU A 125 -5.11 -13.93 -0.56
C LEU A 125 -4.73 -12.86 -1.60
N TYR A 126 -5.04 -13.11 -2.88
CA TYR A 126 -4.74 -12.18 -3.96
C TYR A 126 -5.53 -10.87 -3.83
N GLU A 127 -6.84 -10.96 -3.61
CA GLU A 127 -7.68 -9.78 -3.40
C GLU A 127 -7.24 -9.00 -2.16
N TRP A 128 -6.82 -9.70 -1.10
CA TRP A 128 -6.28 -9.06 0.09
C TRP A 128 -5.00 -8.28 -0.21
N VAL A 129 -4.04 -8.89 -0.91
CA VAL A 129 -2.78 -8.22 -1.29
C VAL A 129 -3.04 -6.98 -2.16
N GLN A 130 -4.08 -7.01 -3.01
CA GLN A 130 -4.43 -5.91 -3.89
C GLN A 130 -5.20 -4.77 -3.21
N SER A 131 -6.04 -5.10 -2.22
CA SER A 131 -7.03 -4.18 -1.66
C SER A 131 -6.76 -3.75 -0.22
N SER A 132 -5.96 -4.51 0.54
CA SER A 132 -5.75 -4.25 1.97
C SER A 132 -4.93 -2.97 2.20
N ASP A 133 -5.45 -2.15 3.11
CA ASP A 133 -4.82 -0.93 3.60
C ASP A 133 -4.82 -0.99 5.13
N ILE A 134 -3.64 -1.23 5.70
CA ILE A 134 -3.45 -1.40 7.14
C ILE A 134 -3.02 -0.05 7.72
N LYS A 135 -3.86 0.52 8.57
CA LYS A 135 -3.62 1.84 9.19
C LYS A 135 -3.41 1.71 10.69
N ALA A 136 -2.45 2.45 11.21
CA ALA A 136 -2.33 2.63 12.65
C ALA A 136 -3.56 3.40 13.17
N ARG A 137 -4.12 2.95 14.29
CA ARG A 137 -5.24 3.62 14.94
C ARG A 137 -4.82 4.97 15.49
N THR A 138 -5.71 5.94 15.39
CA THR A 138 -5.54 7.21 16.11
C THR A 138 -5.62 6.98 17.63
N LYS A 139 -5.09 7.93 18.42
CA LYS A 139 -5.12 7.83 19.89
C LYS A 139 -6.56 7.65 20.43
N GLY A 140 -7.52 8.36 19.85
CA GLY A 140 -8.94 8.26 20.21
C GLY A 140 -9.52 6.90 19.86
N GLU A 141 -9.34 6.41 18.63
CA GLU A 141 -9.83 5.09 18.22
C GLU A 141 -9.19 3.95 19.01
N LYS A 142 -7.93 4.10 19.42
CA LYS A 142 -7.25 3.14 20.29
C LYS A 142 -7.88 3.12 21.68
N ALA A 143 -8.16 4.28 22.27
CA ALA A 143 -8.84 4.37 23.57
C ALA A 143 -10.25 3.78 23.52
N ASP A 144 -11.03 4.12 22.49
CA ASP A 144 -12.38 3.57 22.26
C ASP A 144 -12.34 2.04 22.11
N PHE A 145 -11.35 1.51 21.39
CA PHE A 145 -11.18 0.07 21.20
C PHE A 145 -10.77 -0.66 22.48
N LEU A 146 -9.87 -0.09 23.28
CA LEU A 146 -9.45 -0.66 24.55
C LEU A 146 -10.59 -0.66 25.57
N SER A 147 -11.33 0.46 25.66
CA SER A 147 -12.53 0.54 26.50
C SER A 147 -13.58 -0.50 26.09
N TRP A 148 -13.75 -0.74 24.79
CA TRP A 148 -14.62 -1.81 24.30
C TRP A 148 -14.15 -3.21 24.72
N LEU A 149 -12.85 -3.48 24.65
CA LEU A 149 -12.25 -4.76 25.02
C LEU A 149 -12.35 -5.04 26.53
N GLU A 150 -12.28 -4.00 27.36
CA GLU A 150 -12.49 -4.11 28.82
C GLU A 150 -13.96 -4.42 29.17
N THR A 151 -14.91 -3.96 28.34
CA THR A 151 -16.35 -4.09 28.61
C THR A 151 -16.95 -5.37 28.03
N ASN A 152 -16.38 -5.90 26.94
CA ASN A 152 -16.89 -7.09 26.26
C ASN A 152 -15.78 -8.13 26.17
N ASP A 153 -16.03 -9.31 26.73
CA ASP A 153 -15.17 -10.46 26.55
C ASP A 153 -15.05 -10.78 25.05
N ALA A 154 -13.82 -11.01 24.57
CA ALA A 154 -13.42 -10.95 23.16
C ALA A 154 -14.13 -11.99 22.26
N LEU A 155 -14.92 -12.90 22.85
CA LEU A 155 -15.67 -13.97 22.19
C LEU A 155 -17.09 -13.59 21.76
N LEU A 156 -17.62 -12.41 22.13
CA LEU A 156 -18.99 -11.99 21.80
C LEU A 156 -19.05 -10.95 20.67
N LEU A 157 -18.50 -11.29 19.50
CA LEU A 157 -18.67 -10.51 18.26
C LEU A 157 -20.11 -10.52 17.71
N GLU A 158 -20.98 -11.36 18.28
CA GLU A 158 -22.38 -11.42 17.90
C GLU A 158 -23.26 -10.48 18.73
N LYS A 159 -23.62 -9.37 18.08
CA LYS A 159 -24.89 -8.63 18.23
C LYS A 159 -25.04 -7.75 19.49
N LYS A 160 -25.30 -6.45 19.20
CA LYS A 160 -25.82 -5.35 20.07
C LYS A 160 -24.81 -4.32 20.61
N GLY A 161 -24.02 -3.70 19.73
CA GLY A 161 -23.28 -2.46 20.05
C GLY A 161 -23.84 -1.22 19.34
N ARG A 162 -23.67 -0.02 19.92
CA ARG A 162 -23.91 1.27 19.25
C ARG A 162 -23.20 1.30 17.87
N ARG A 163 -23.85 1.85 16.83
CA ARG A 163 -23.39 1.83 15.41
C ARG A 163 -21.90 2.14 15.21
N ARG A 164 -21.30 3.01 16.04
CA ARG A 164 -19.89 3.43 15.91
C ARG A 164 -18.89 2.36 16.35
N ASN A 165 -19.18 1.63 17.43
CA ASN A 165 -18.27 0.60 17.98
C ASN A 165 -18.15 -0.60 17.04
N TYR A 166 -19.25 -0.96 16.37
CA TYR A 166 -19.27 -2.08 15.44
C TYR A 166 -18.34 -1.92 14.24
N ARG A 167 -18.15 -0.68 13.77
CA ARG A 167 -17.24 -0.38 12.65
C ARG A 167 -15.77 -0.55 13.05
N ILE A 168 -15.42 -0.17 14.28
CA ILE A 168 -14.06 -0.29 14.80
C ILE A 168 -13.66 -1.76 14.92
N ILE A 169 -14.57 -2.60 15.40
CA ILE A 169 -14.32 -4.02 15.66
C ILE A 169 -14.30 -4.84 14.36
N ARG A 170 -15.23 -4.55 13.43
CA ARG A 170 -15.30 -5.22 12.12
C ARG A 170 -14.01 -5.11 11.30
N HIS A 171 -13.22 -4.07 11.57
CA HIS A 171 -11.98 -3.79 10.87
C HIS A 171 -10.74 -4.04 11.76
N SER A 172 -10.92 -4.59 12.97
CA SER A 172 -9.82 -5.07 13.80
C SER A 172 -9.31 -6.43 13.30
N PHE A 173 -8.01 -6.68 13.42
CA PHE A 173 -7.48 -8.04 13.32
C PHE A 173 -8.12 -8.96 14.36
N LEU A 174 -7.91 -10.26 14.25
CA LEU A 174 -8.29 -11.23 15.27
C LEU A 174 -7.39 -11.10 16.53
N PRO A 175 -7.88 -11.49 17.72
CA PRO A 175 -7.15 -11.36 18.99
C PRO A 175 -5.78 -12.04 19.01
N GLU A 176 -5.62 -13.10 18.22
CA GLU A 176 -4.38 -13.87 18.09
C GLU A 176 -3.27 -13.08 17.36
N HIS A 177 -3.60 -11.96 16.71
CA HIS A 177 -2.61 -11.08 16.10
C HIS A 177 -1.84 -10.27 17.15
N LEU A 178 -0.76 -10.86 17.67
CA LEU A 178 0.06 -10.32 18.77
C LEU A 178 0.49 -8.84 18.58
N ALA A 179 0.94 -8.45 17.39
CA ALA A 179 1.48 -7.11 17.16
C ALA A 179 0.42 -6.05 16.80
N MET A 180 -0.61 -6.42 16.03
CA MET A 180 -1.47 -5.44 15.34
C MET A 180 -2.92 -5.40 15.82
N TYR A 181 -3.37 -6.38 16.62
CA TYR A 181 -4.74 -6.46 17.13
C TYR A 181 -5.24 -5.15 17.76
N LYS A 182 -4.46 -4.59 18.69
CA LYS A 182 -4.83 -3.37 19.44
C LYS A 182 -4.42 -2.07 18.76
N SER A 183 -3.47 -2.12 17.83
CA SER A 183 -2.76 -0.95 17.33
C SER A 183 -3.18 -0.53 15.92
N HIS A 184 -3.67 -1.47 15.10
CA HIS A 184 -4.00 -1.20 13.70
C HIS A 184 -5.45 -1.59 13.40
N SER A 185 -5.97 -1.03 12.31
CA SER A 185 -7.23 -1.41 11.67
C SER A 185 -6.99 -1.64 10.19
N VAL A 186 -7.80 -2.51 9.60
CA VAL A 186 -7.70 -2.87 8.18
C VAL A 186 -8.91 -2.37 7.42
N HIS A 187 -8.64 -1.70 6.30
CA HIS A 187 -9.65 -1.35 5.33
C HIS A 187 -9.31 -1.98 3.99
N CYS A 188 -10.21 -2.77 3.42
CA CYS A 188 -10.04 -3.31 2.08
C CYS A 188 -10.79 -2.41 1.09
N ASP A 189 -10.06 -1.78 0.18
CA ASP A 189 -10.64 -1.00 -0.91
C ASP A 189 -10.73 -1.85 -2.18
N PHE A 190 -11.88 -2.51 -2.36
CA PHE A 190 -12.11 -3.38 -3.51
C PHE A 190 -12.17 -2.63 -4.85
N ARG A 191 -12.22 -1.30 -4.86
CA ARG A 191 -12.12 -0.52 -6.11
C ARG A 191 -10.72 -0.61 -6.73
N LYS A 192 -9.72 -0.98 -5.91
CA LYS A 192 -8.34 -1.20 -6.37
C LYS A 192 -8.16 -2.56 -7.06
N LEU A 193 -9.16 -3.46 -6.98
CA LEU A 193 -9.12 -4.72 -7.70
C LEU A 193 -9.01 -4.44 -9.21
N GLY A 194 -7.99 -5.01 -9.84
CA GLY A 194 -7.68 -4.78 -11.26
C GLY A 194 -6.77 -3.59 -11.56
N ALA A 195 -6.74 -2.55 -10.71
CA ALA A 195 -5.78 -1.46 -10.82
C ALA A 195 -4.46 -1.76 -10.10
N THR A 196 -4.52 -2.56 -9.03
CA THR A 196 -3.35 -3.02 -8.29
C THR A 196 -2.95 -4.43 -8.71
N ILE A 197 -1.71 -4.60 -9.16
CA ILE A 197 -1.16 -5.89 -9.59
C ILE A 197 -0.12 -6.37 -8.56
N PRO A 198 -0.28 -7.58 -7.99
CA PRO A 198 0.74 -8.20 -7.14
C PRO A 198 2.02 -8.47 -7.94
N ASN A 199 3.14 -7.96 -7.44
CA ASN A 199 4.47 -8.24 -7.94
C ASN A 199 5.08 -9.40 -7.13
N PHE A 200 5.16 -10.57 -7.74
CA PHE A 200 5.62 -11.79 -7.08
C PHE A 200 7.13 -11.73 -6.79
N LEU A 201 7.48 -11.75 -5.51
CA LEU A 201 8.85 -11.79 -5.01
C LEU A 201 9.17 -13.18 -4.45
N GLY A 202 10.40 -13.64 -4.65
CA GLY A 202 10.84 -14.99 -4.22
C GLY A 202 11.11 -15.96 -5.37
N GLY A 203 11.44 -15.46 -6.57
CA GLY A 203 11.81 -16.30 -7.71
C GLY A 203 10.62 -16.82 -8.50
N ALA A 204 10.89 -17.75 -9.42
CA ALA A 204 9.90 -18.28 -10.36
C ALA A 204 8.79 -19.06 -9.64
N LEU A 205 7.54 -18.82 -10.07
CA LEU A 205 6.38 -19.59 -9.63
C LEU A 205 6.50 -21.05 -10.12
N PRO A 206 6.04 -22.02 -9.33
CA PRO A 206 6.02 -23.42 -9.76
C PRO A 206 5.07 -23.59 -10.94
N ARG A 207 5.42 -24.52 -11.83
CA ARG A 207 4.58 -24.84 -12.99
C ARG A 207 3.59 -25.94 -12.67
N SER A 208 2.45 -25.91 -13.35
CA SER A 208 1.40 -26.93 -13.20
C SER A 208 1.77 -28.27 -13.82
N ASP A 209 2.66 -28.29 -14.81
CA ASP A 209 3.01 -29.43 -15.65
C ASP A 209 4.26 -30.19 -15.18
N LYS A 210 5.14 -29.56 -14.37
CA LYS A 210 6.37 -30.19 -13.86
C LYS A 210 6.66 -29.81 -12.41
N GLY A 211 7.19 -30.78 -11.66
CA GLY A 211 7.60 -30.60 -10.27
C GLY A 211 6.61 -31.23 -9.29
N ASP A 212 6.66 -30.77 -8.04
CA ASP A 212 5.77 -31.24 -6.99
C ASP A 212 4.38 -30.60 -7.13
N ARG A 213 3.36 -31.45 -7.27
CA ARG A 213 1.96 -31.03 -7.42
C ARG A 213 1.44 -30.35 -6.17
N ASP A 214 1.84 -30.83 -4.98
CA ASP A 214 1.37 -30.26 -3.72
C ASP A 214 1.96 -28.86 -3.53
N TYR A 215 3.25 -28.69 -3.85
CA TYR A 215 3.90 -27.38 -3.84
C TYR A 215 3.24 -26.38 -4.81
N TYR A 216 2.87 -26.83 -6.03
CA TYR A 216 2.12 -26.00 -6.97
C TYR A 216 0.76 -25.58 -6.39
N CYS A 217 -0.03 -26.55 -5.90
CA CYS A 217 -1.35 -26.30 -5.31
C CYS A 217 -1.30 -25.40 -4.07
N MET A 218 -0.17 -25.35 -3.35
CA MET A 218 0.00 -24.45 -2.21
C MET A 218 0.33 -23.02 -2.61
N SER A 219 0.89 -22.82 -3.81
CA SER A 219 1.28 -21.51 -4.32
C SER A 219 0.19 -20.77 -5.10
N MET A 220 -0.84 -21.50 -5.57
CA MET A 220 -1.92 -21.00 -6.42
C MET A 220 -3.21 -20.89 -5.62
#